data_AF-A0A3Q2VJI6-F1
#
_entry.id   AF-A0A3Q2VJI6-F1
#
_cell.length_a   1.000
_cell.length_b   1.000
_cell.length_c   1.000
_cell.angle_alpha   90.00
_cell.angle_beta   90.00
_cell.angle_gamma   90.00
#
_symmetry.space_group_name_H-M   'P 1'
#
loop_
_entity.id
_entity.type
_entity.pdbx_description
1 polymer ?
#
loop_
_entity_poly.entity_id
_entity_poly.type
_entity_poly.pdbx_seq_one_letter_code
_entity_poly.pdbx_strand_id
1 'polypeptide(L)'
;MFLIAMCGIGIGVKDLVKHFLLAINKNDQMDQQDTLILQNFQEALQADCLLPFCLFLFCSEENVWKLCDYVRKQRTAPLEHLFVIFISNETRTVPLWKQKSGHGDLPVIWDYHVILLQADQSDSLVYDLDSTLSFPCSLKLYAAQALRSESDIRPEYHRKFRVVPADSFLLNFASDRSHMRNSDGSWKMPPPTYAPICTAECQMNLDGFINMDPAICWGVVFSLNHFLQRYIGSTSSASSSSSSAARSS
;
A
#
# COMPACT_ATOMS: atom_id res chain seq x y z
N MET A 1 22.98 -17.49 21.73
CA MET A 1 24.40 -17.19 21.47
C MET A 1 24.63 -17.14 19.95
N PHE A 2 23.93 -16.21 19.29
CA PHE A 2 24.00 -15.97 17.84
C PHE A 2 24.00 -14.45 17.62
N LEU A 3 24.81 -13.76 18.43
CA LEU A 3 24.92 -12.30 18.44
C LEU A 3 26.41 -11.90 18.30
N ILE A 4 27.16 -12.63 17.47
CA ILE A 4 28.52 -12.25 17.06
C ILE A 4 28.75 -12.86 15.68
N ALA A 5 28.38 -12.12 14.62
CA ALA A 5 28.98 -12.19 13.28
C ALA A 5 28.01 -11.59 12.27
N MET A 6 27.82 -10.27 12.26
CA MET A 6 27.45 -9.51 11.04
C MET A 6 27.87 -8.03 11.21
N CYS A 7 28.99 -7.78 11.90
CA CYS A 7 29.76 -6.55 11.71
C CYS A 7 30.78 -6.88 10.62
N GLY A 8 30.42 -6.70 9.35
CA GLY A 8 31.31 -7.13 8.27
C GLY A 8 30.98 -6.68 6.86
N ILE A 9 29.80 -6.13 6.57
CA ILE A 9 29.47 -5.64 5.23
C ILE A 9 28.98 -4.21 5.38
N GLY A 10 29.87 -3.23 5.19
CA GLY A 10 29.60 -1.80 5.28
C GLY A 10 28.68 -1.30 4.17
N ILE A 11 27.45 -1.80 4.12
CA ILE A 11 26.40 -1.38 3.20
C ILE A 11 25.58 -0.35 3.96
N GLY A 12 25.68 0.92 3.57
CA GLY A 12 24.87 1.97 4.17
C GLY A 12 23.40 1.77 3.80
N VAL A 13 22.48 2.25 4.65
CA VAL A 13 21.01 2.23 4.44
C VAL A 13 20.60 2.67 3.02
N LYS A 14 21.38 3.55 2.38
CA LYS A 14 21.18 4.01 1.00
C LYS A 14 21.29 2.89 -0.05
N ASP A 15 22.17 1.92 0.15
CA ASP A 15 22.44 0.84 -0.82
C ASP A 15 21.38 -0.25 -0.77
N LEU A 16 20.77 -0.46 0.40
CA LEU A 16 19.77 -1.50 0.56
C LEU A 16 18.44 -1.15 -0.09
N VAL A 17 17.99 0.09 0.07
CA VAL A 17 16.77 0.52 -0.60
C VAL A 17 16.99 0.82 -2.09
N LYS A 18 18.24 1.08 -2.51
CA LYS A 18 18.65 0.99 -3.93
C LYS A 18 18.50 -0.44 -4.50
N HIS A 19 18.76 -1.48 -3.72
CA HIS A 19 18.55 -2.88 -4.13
C HIS A 19 17.07 -3.30 -4.16
N PHE A 20 16.25 -2.85 -3.19
CA PHE A 20 14.79 -3.01 -3.23
C PHE A 20 14.18 -2.42 -4.51
N LEU A 21 14.73 -1.32 -5.01
CA LEU A 21 14.28 -0.66 -6.23
C LEU A 21 14.84 -1.28 -7.53
N LEU A 22 16.00 -1.95 -7.47
CA LEU A 22 16.49 -2.76 -8.60
C LEU A 22 15.57 -3.96 -8.85
N ALA A 23 14.90 -4.49 -7.82
CA ALA A 23 13.87 -5.52 -7.94
C ALA A 23 12.55 -4.97 -8.49
N ILE A 24 12.15 -3.74 -8.13
CA ILE A 24 10.97 -3.06 -8.71
C ILE A 24 11.12 -2.79 -10.22
N ASN A 25 12.35 -2.71 -10.73
CA ASN A 25 12.64 -2.34 -12.11
C ASN A 25 12.89 -3.53 -13.06
N LYS A 26 12.73 -4.78 -12.59
CA LYS A 26 12.90 -5.98 -13.44
C LYS A 26 11.63 -6.81 -13.51
N ASN A 27 11.11 -6.92 -14.73
CA ASN A 27 9.94 -7.71 -15.13
C ASN A 27 10.17 -9.24 -15.13
N ASP A 28 11.01 -9.77 -14.25
CA ASP A 28 11.32 -11.21 -14.21
C ASP A 28 11.03 -11.83 -12.84
N GLN A 29 10.74 -13.15 -12.84
CA GLN A 29 10.36 -13.90 -11.64
C GLN A 29 11.35 -13.71 -10.48
N MET A 30 10.80 -13.47 -9.28
CA MET A 30 11.50 -13.38 -8.00
C MET A 30 12.46 -14.56 -7.81
N ASP A 31 13.76 -14.28 -7.72
CA ASP A 31 14.77 -15.29 -7.44
C ASP A 31 15.08 -15.40 -5.94
N GLN A 32 15.96 -16.34 -5.58
CA GLN A 32 16.36 -16.60 -4.20
C GLN A 32 17.15 -15.42 -3.58
N GLN A 33 17.73 -14.55 -4.42
CA GLN A 33 18.46 -13.35 -4.04
C GLN A 33 17.48 -12.21 -3.69
N ASP A 34 16.37 -12.08 -4.42
CA ASP A 34 15.30 -11.10 -4.14
C ASP A 34 14.62 -11.36 -2.79
N THR A 35 14.47 -12.64 -2.44
CA THR A 35 13.95 -13.07 -1.12
C THR A 35 14.92 -12.67 0.01
N LEU A 36 16.22 -12.85 -0.20
CA LEU A 36 17.26 -12.39 0.73
C LEU A 36 17.32 -10.86 0.83
N ILE A 37 17.02 -10.12 -0.24
CA ILE A 37 17.01 -8.66 -0.24
C ILE A 37 15.79 -8.10 0.51
N LEU A 38 14.61 -8.72 0.38
CA LEU A 38 13.45 -8.40 1.22
C LEU A 38 13.71 -8.72 2.69
N GLN A 39 14.35 -9.85 2.95
CA GLN A 39 14.79 -10.22 4.29
C GLN A 39 15.82 -9.19 4.82
N ASN A 40 16.75 -8.73 3.98
CA ASN A 40 17.71 -7.70 4.35
C ASN A 40 17.07 -6.31 4.52
N PHE A 41 16.04 -5.93 3.74
CA PHE A 41 15.25 -4.71 3.94
C PHE A 41 14.49 -4.76 5.28
N GLN A 42 13.90 -5.91 5.56
CA GLN A 42 13.25 -6.21 6.84
C GLN A 42 14.28 -6.21 7.99
N GLU A 43 15.51 -6.66 7.75
CA GLU A 43 16.64 -6.65 8.69
C GLU A 43 17.30 -5.28 8.83
N ALA A 44 17.28 -4.39 7.84
CA ALA A 44 17.83 -3.04 7.96
C ALA A 44 16.84 -2.05 8.54
N LEU A 45 15.54 -2.30 8.32
CA LEU A 45 14.50 -1.77 9.19
C LEU A 45 14.70 -2.23 10.65
N GLN A 46 15.41 -3.35 10.89
CA GLN A 46 15.83 -3.80 12.23
C GLN A 46 17.24 -3.33 12.66
N ALA A 47 18.16 -3.03 11.72
CA ALA A 47 19.60 -2.85 12.00
C ALA A 47 20.03 -1.40 12.27
N ASP A 48 19.22 -0.40 11.92
CA ASP A 48 19.35 0.93 12.53
C ASP A 48 18.88 0.78 13.99
N CYS A 49 19.82 0.67 14.94
CA CYS A 49 19.67 0.36 16.36
C CYS A 49 18.63 1.18 17.18
N LEU A 50 17.34 1.12 16.81
CA LEU A 50 16.21 1.74 17.50
C LEU A 50 14.93 0.88 17.50
N LEU A 51 14.99 -0.40 17.11
CA LEU A 51 13.76 -1.18 16.87
C LEU A 51 13.86 -2.67 17.23
N PRO A 52 13.73 -3.06 18.51
CA PRO A 52 12.91 -4.20 18.85
C PRO A 52 11.49 -3.67 19.13
N PHE A 53 10.48 -4.15 18.40
CA PHE A 53 9.02 -3.96 18.58
C PHE A 53 8.25 -2.84 17.85
N CYS A 54 8.85 -1.75 17.36
CA CYS A 54 8.04 -0.58 16.93
C CYS A 54 7.61 -0.53 15.44
N LEU A 55 8.09 -1.41 14.55
CA LEU A 55 7.86 -1.25 13.09
C LEU A 55 6.81 -2.17 12.46
N PHE A 56 6.14 -3.01 13.25
CA PHE A 56 4.92 -3.66 12.78
C PHE A 56 3.73 -2.88 13.33
N LEU A 57 2.93 -2.30 12.43
CA LEU A 57 1.51 -1.97 12.67
C LEU A 57 1.21 -0.74 13.52
N PHE A 58 2.00 0.34 13.51
CA PHE A 58 1.52 1.55 14.19
C PHE A 58 0.40 2.24 13.40
N CYS A 59 0.56 2.44 12.09
CA CYS A 59 -0.37 3.21 11.24
C CYS A 59 -0.07 2.94 9.75
N SER A 60 -1.00 2.31 9.00
CA SER A 60 -0.78 2.00 7.57
C SER A 60 -0.61 3.27 6.73
N GLU A 61 -1.22 4.38 7.14
CA GLU A 61 -1.13 5.68 6.49
C GLU A 61 0.27 6.31 6.56
N GLU A 62 0.96 6.22 7.71
CA GLU A 62 2.31 6.77 7.84
C GLU A 62 3.33 5.92 7.07
N ASN A 63 3.12 4.59 7.04
CA ASN A 63 3.94 3.68 6.26
C ASN A 63 3.88 4.02 4.77
N VAL A 64 2.68 4.23 4.23
CA VAL A 64 2.49 4.61 2.82
C VAL A 64 3.03 6.02 2.57
N TRP A 65 2.88 6.97 3.51
CA TRP A 65 3.48 8.30 3.39
C TRP A 65 5.01 8.22 3.23
N LYS A 66 5.68 7.41 4.06
CA LYS A 66 7.13 7.22 3.99
C LYS A 66 7.56 6.57 2.68
N LEU A 67 6.77 5.64 2.16
CA LEU A 67 7.02 5.03 0.85
C LEU A 67 6.95 6.08 -0.27
N CYS A 68 5.91 6.93 -0.26
CA CYS A 68 5.79 8.05 -1.22
C CYS A 68 6.95 9.04 -1.10
N ASP A 69 7.32 9.46 0.12
CA ASP A 69 8.38 10.43 0.36
C ASP A 69 9.74 9.90 -0.08
N TYR A 70 9.95 8.60 0.10
CA TYR A 70 11.14 7.92 -0.38
C TYR A 70 11.23 7.91 -1.91
N VAL A 71 10.15 7.50 -2.61
CA VAL A 71 10.11 7.53 -4.09
C VAL A 71 10.38 8.94 -4.61
N ARG A 72 9.78 9.97 -3.98
CA ARG A 72 10.02 11.38 -4.32
C ARG A 72 11.49 11.77 -4.20
N LYS A 73 12.13 11.44 -3.07
CA LYS A 73 13.52 11.82 -2.76
C LYS A 73 14.51 11.11 -3.68
N GLN A 74 14.28 9.84 -3.98
CA GLN A 74 15.19 9.04 -4.80
C GLN A 74 14.88 9.08 -6.30
N ARG A 75 13.71 9.61 -6.68
CA ARG A 75 13.23 9.70 -8.08
C ARG A 75 13.19 8.35 -8.78
N THR A 76 12.72 7.33 -8.07
CA THR A 76 12.78 5.93 -8.55
C THR A 76 11.58 5.50 -9.36
N ALA A 77 10.48 6.24 -9.24
CA ALA A 77 9.33 6.16 -10.13
C ALA A 77 8.69 7.55 -10.27
N PRO A 78 7.96 7.82 -11.36
CA PRO A 78 7.17 9.04 -11.50
C PRO A 78 6.05 9.08 -10.43
N LEU A 79 6.03 10.13 -9.60
CA LEU A 79 4.98 10.30 -8.57
C LEU A 79 3.56 10.41 -9.16
N GLU A 80 3.45 10.89 -10.39
CA GLU A 80 2.18 11.00 -11.14
C GLU A 80 1.51 9.64 -11.38
N HIS A 81 2.25 8.54 -11.28
CA HIS A 81 1.72 7.18 -11.38
C HIS A 81 1.44 6.55 -10.01
N LEU A 82 1.72 7.26 -8.91
CA LEU A 82 1.50 6.75 -7.56
C LEU A 82 0.24 7.34 -6.94
N PHE A 83 -0.57 6.45 -6.38
CA PHE A 83 -1.82 6.78 -5.72
C PHE A 83 -1.88 6.12 -4.35
N VAL A 84 -2.15 6.91 -3.32
CA VAL A 84 -2.44 6.43 -1.97
C VAL A 84 -3.91 6.11 -1.89
N ILE A 85 -4.24 4.89 -1.47
CA ILE A 85 -5.61 4.40 -1.42
C ILE A 85 -5.99 4.14 0.02
N PHE A 86 -6.94 4.94 0.51
CA PHE A 86 -7.64 4.66 1.76
C PHE A 86 -8.83 3.75 1.45
N ILE A 87 -8.95 2.66 2.21
CA ILE A 87 -10.01 1.68 2.12
C ILE A 87 -10.80 1.76 3.42
N SER A 88 -12.06 2.16 3.35
CA SER A 88 -12.97 2.25 4.50
C SER A 88 -14.42 2.29 4.00
N ASN A 89 -15.36 2.57 4.88
CA ASN A 89 -16.77 2.79 4.57
C ASN A 89 -17.45 3.61 5.69
N GLU A 90 -18.74 3.87 5.56
CA GLU A 90 -19.52 4.68 6.52
C GLU A 90 -19.46 4.15 7.96
N THR A 91 -19.39 2.84 8.12
CA THR A 91 -19.39 2.18 9.43
C THR A 91 -17.98 1.94 9.97
N ARG A 92 -16.94 2.26 9.20
CA ARG A 92 -15.54 1.92 9.50
C ARG A 92 -15.40 0.45 9.89
N THR A 93 -15.92 -0.43 9.04
CA THR A 93 -15.83 -1.88 9.21
C THR A 93 -15.67 -2.53 7.86
N VAL A 94 -14.44 -2.65 7.39
CA VAL A 94 -14.11 -3.19 6.07
C VAL A 94 -13.32 -4.49 6.17
N PRO A 95 -13.78 -5.59 5.55
CA PRO A 95 -13.04 -6.84 5.53
C PRO A 95 -11.91 -6.81 4.49
N LEU A 96 -10.70 -7.21 4.90
CA LEU A 96 -9.58 -7.51 4.01
C LEU A 96 -9.00 -8.88 4.30
N TRP A 97 -8.86 -9.70 3.25
CA TRP A 97 -8.23 -11.02 3.31
C TRP A 97 -6.73 -10.95 3.08
N LYS A 98 -6.03 -12.05 3.38
CA LYS A 98 -4.58 -12.19 3.19
C LYS A 98 -3.82 -11.09 3.95
N GLN A 99 -4.18 -10.88 5.21
CA GLN A 99 -3.54 -9.91 6.09
C GLN A 99 -2.70 -10.65 7.14
N LYS A 100 -1.54 -10.09 7.51
CA LYS A 100 -0.56 -10.71 8.45
C LYS A 100 -1.13 -10.91 9.84
N SER A 101 -2.05 -10.03 10.27
CA SER A 101 -2.79 -10.14 11.52
C SER A 101 -4.01 -11.07 11.44
N GLY A 102 -4.30 -11.63 10.26
CA GLY A 102 -5.41 -12.54 10.03
C GLY A 102 -5.14 -13.97 10.47
N HIS A 103 -6.21 -14.75 10.64
CA HIS A 103 -6.15 -16.16 10.99
C HIS A 103 -6.81 -17.01 9.91
N GLY A 104 -6.01 -17.85 9.25
CA GLY A 104 -6.49 -18.73 8.17
C GLY A 104 -7.06 -17.96 6.99
N ASP A 105 -8.26 -18.34 6.55
CA ASP A 105 -8.96 -17.71 5.42
C ASP A 105 -10.01 -16.65 5.84
N LEU A 106 -10.03 -16.26 7.12
CA LEU A 106 -10.90 -15.19 7.62
C LEU A 106 -10.32 -13.81 7.27
N PRO A 107 -11.17 -12.80 7.00
CA PRO A 107 -10.70 -11.43 6.83
C PRO A 107 -10.31 -10.81 8.17
N VAL A 108 -9.40 -9.85 8.13
CA VAL A 108 -9.25 -8.85 9.19
C VAL A 108 -10.28 -7.76 8.94
N ILE A 109 -10.98 -7.34 9.99
CA ILE A 109 -11.92 -6.22 9.93
C ILE A 109 -11.18 -4.96 10.35
N TRP A 110 -10.98 -4.06 9.39
CA TRP A 110 -10.32 -2.78 9.61
C TRP A 110 -11.36 -1.67 9.78
N ASP A 111 -11.02 -0.67 10.58
CA ASP A 111 -11.70 0.62 10.56
C ASP A 111 -11.37 1.39 9.27
N TYR A 112 -10.10 1.39 8.91
CA TYR A 112 -9.60 1.74 7.60
C TYR A 112 -8.27 1.03 7.32
N HIS A 113 -7.89 0.92 6.06
CA HIS A 113 -6.57 0.45 5.66
C HIS A 113 -5.99 1.34 4.56
N VAL A 114 -4.66 1.44 4.47
CA VAL A 114 -3.99 2.26 3.47
C VAL A 114 -2.98 1.44 2.69
N ILE A 115 -3.09 1.50 1.37
CA ILE A 115 -2.17 0.84 0.44
C ILE A 115 -1.62 1.87 -0.56
N LEU A 116 -0.47 1.59 -1.16
CA LEU A 116 0.03 2.34 -2.29
C LEU A 116 -0.27 1.57 -3.59
N LEU A 117 -0.81 2.28 -4.57
CA LEU A 117 -0.98 1.80 -5.94
C LEU A 117 -0.01 2.51 -6.85
N GLN A 118 0.74 1.75 -7.64
CA GLN A 118 1.45 2.25 -8.81
C GLN A 118 0.65 1.88 -10.05
N ALA A 119 0.01 2.88 -10.65
CA ALA A 119 -0.78 2.69 -11.86
C ALA A 119 0.15 2.57 -13.07
N ASP A 120 -0.07 1.53 -13.87
CA ASP A 120 0.55 1.37 -15.17
C ASP A 120 -0.51 1.00 -16.22
N GLN A 121 -0.21 1.24 -17.49
CA GLN A 121 -1.11 0.92 -18.60
C GLN A 121 -1.31 -0.59 -18.76
N SER A 122 -0.32 -1.40 -18.36
CA SER A 122 -0.31 -2.85 -18.58
C SER A 122 -0.67 -3.66 -17.34
N ASP A 123 -0.02 -3.38 -16.20
CA ASP A 123 -0.31 -4.03 -14.93
C ASP A 123 -0.02 -3.11 -13.74
N SER A 124 -1.08 -2.69 -13.04
CA SER A 124 -0.92 -1.86 -11.85
C SER A 124 -0.42 -2.70 -10.67
N LEU A 125 0.48 -2.14 -9.87
CA LEU A 125 1.08 -2.82 -8.71
C LEU A 125 0.54 -2.25 -7.38
N VAL A 126 0.30 -3.14 -6.42
CA VAL A 126 -0.13 -2.82 -5.06
C VAL A 126 0.99 -3.10 -4.08
N TYR A 127 1.27 -2.12 -3.22
CA TYR A 127 2.18 -2.23 -2.10
C TYR A 127 1.36 -2.14 -0.81
N ASP A 128 1.16 -3.30 -0.18
CA ASP A 128 0.48 -3.46 1.10
C ASP A 128 1.43 -4.15 2.08
N LEU A 129 1.95 -3.41 3.05
CA LEU A 129 2.91 -3.92 4.03
C LEU A 129 2.27 -4.88 5.03
N ASP A 130 0.94 -4.88 5.15
CA ASP A 130 0.18 -5.74 6.05
C ASP A 130 -0.37 -6.98 5.35
N SER A 131 -0.11 -7.14 4.04
CA SER A 131 -0.52 -8.31 3.26
C SER A 131 0.40 -9.52 3.45
N THR A 132 -0.18 -10.72 3.35
CA THR A 132 0.56 -11.99 3.20
C THR A 132 0.81 -12.36 1.73
N LEU A 133 0.31 -11.56 0.78
CA LEU A 133 0.64 -11.70 -0.64
C LEU A 133 2.08 -11.24 -0.90
N SER A 134 2.56 -11.45 -2.14
CA SER A 134 3.85 -10.89 -2.55
C SER A 134 3.87 -9.37 -2.41
N PHE A 135 5.06 -8.81 -2.21
CA PHE A 135 5.25 -7.38 -2.06
C PHE A 135 6.30 -6.86 -3.06
N PRO A 136 5.93 -6.07 -4.08
CA PRO A 136 4.55 -5.77 -4.47
C PRO A 136 3.80 -6.98 -5.05
N CYS A 137 2.50 -6.84 -5.27
CA CYS A 137 1.71 -7.77 -6.07
C CYS A 137 0.90 -7.03 -7.14
N SER A 138 0.46 -7.75 -8.17
CA SER A 138 -0.43 -7.14 -9.18
C SER A 138 -1.78 -6.79 -8.57
N LEU A 139 -2.39 -5.70 -9.03
CA LEU A 139 -3.73 -5.27 -8.61
C LEU A 139 -4.77 -6.37 -8.91
N LYS A 140 -4.60 -7.13 -10.00
CA LYS A 140 -5.45 -8.28 -10.32
C LYS A 140 -5.38 -9.36 -9.23
N LEU A 141 -4.17 -9.70 -8.76
CA LEU A 141 -3.97 -10.67 -7.69
C LEU A 141 -4.54 -10.15 -6.37
N TYR A 142 -4.25 -8.90 -6.02
CA TYR A 142 -4.75 -8.26 -4.81
C TYR A 142 -6.28 -8.20 -4.79
N ALA A 143 -6.90 -7.81 -5.91
CA ALA A 143 -8.35 -7.77 -6.06
C ALA A 143 -8.98 -9.15 -5.90
N ALA A 144 -8.40 -10.18 -6.50
CA ALA A 144 -8.92 -11.55 -6.43
C ALA A 144 -8.80 -12.16 -5.02
N GLN A 145 -7.70 -11.91 -4.31
CA GLN A 145 -7.40 -12.63 -3.07
C GLN A 145 -7.63 -11.83 -1.79
N ALA A 146 -7.29 -10.54 -1.78
CA ALA A 146 -7.34 -9.66 -0.62
C ALA A 146 -8.64 -8.85 -0.55
N LEU A 147 -9.08 -8.25 -1.66
CA LEU A 147 -10.35 -7.53 -1.72
C LEU A 147 -11.53 -8.52 -1.83
N ARG A 148 -11.46 -9.44 -2.81
CA ARG A 148 -12.54 -10.37 -3.19
C ARG A 148 -13.84 -9.66 -3.63
N SER A 149 -14.78 -10.44 -4.15
CA SER A 149 -16.13 -9.98 -4.51
C SER A 149 -16.92 -9.51 -3.28
N GLU A 150 -17.83 -8.58 -3.50
CA GLU A 150 -18.80 -8.09 -2.50
C GLU A 150 -20.18 -8.73 -2.63
N SER A 151 -20.36 -9.68 -3.57
CA SER A 151 -21.63 -10.39 -3.83
C SER A 151 -22.24 -11.03 -2.60
N ASP A 152 -21.39 -11.61 -1.74
CA ASP A 152 -21.79 -12.38 -0.56
C ASP A 152 -21.51 -11.62 0.75
N ILE A 153 -21.21 -10.33 0.64
CA ILE A 153 -20.91 -9.45 1.77
C ILE A 153 -22.11 -8.54 2.00
N ARG A 154 -22.52 -8.38 3.27
CA ARG A 154 -23.61 -7.46 3.62
C ARG A 154 -23.22 -6.02 3.22
N PRO A 155 -24.15 -5.20 2.66
CA PRO A 155 -23.84 -3.88 2.13
C PRO A 155 -23.10 -2.92 3.08
N GLU A 156 -23.37 -3.01 4.37
CA GLU A 156 -22.68 -2.21 5.41
C GLU A 156 -21.18 -2.54 5.55
N TYR A 157 -20.71 -3.64 4.99
CA TYR A 157 -19.29 -4.02 4.95
C TYR A 157 -18.66 -3.83 3.57
N HIS A 158 -19.40 -3.29 2.59
CA HIS A 158 -18.85 -2.97 1.28
C HIS A 158 -17.79 -1.88 1.42
N ARG A 159 -16.67 -2.07 0.74
CA ARG A 159 -15.52 -1.18 0.81
C ARG A 159 -15.65 -0.08 -0.22
N LYS A 160 -15.25 1.12 0.21
CA LYS A 160 -15.02 2.27 -0.65
C LYS A 160 -13.54 2.60 -0.66
N PHE A 161 -13.10 3.19 -1.76
CA PHE A 161 -11.70 3.43 -2.07
C PHE A 161 -11.53 4.91 -2.35
N ARG A 162 -10.94 5.66 -1.40
CA ARG A 162 -10.49 7.02 -1.67
C ARG A 162 -9.09 6.96 -2.27
N VAL A 163 -8.99 7.36 -3.52
CA VAL A 163 -7.75 7.34 -4.29
C VAL A 163 -7.19 8.76 -4.36
N VAL A 164 -6.02 8.98 -3.75
CA VAL A 164 -5.36 10.28 -3.63
C VAL A 164 -4.03 10.24 -4.40
N PRO A 165 -3.76 11.19 -5.32
CA PRO A 165 -2.44 11.32 -5.92
C PRO A 165 -1.34 11.47 -4.86
N ALA A 166 -0.20 10.79 -5.04
CA ALA A 166 0.86 10.74 -4.03
C ALA A 166 1.46 12.11 -3.71
N ASP A 167 1.55 13.02 -4.69
CA ASP A 167 2.00 14.40 -4.49
C ASP A 167 1.03 15.18 -3.58
N SER A 168 -0.27 15.02 -3.81
CA SER A 168 -1.33 15.62 -3.01
C SER A 168 -1.32 15.05 -1.59
N PHE A 169 -1.10 13.75 -1.43
CA PHE A 169 -0.98 13.12 -0.13
C PHE A 169 0.24 13.64 0.65
N LEU A 170 1.42 13.68 0.00
CA LEU A 170 2.65 14.18 0.63
C LEU A 170 2.55 15.65 1.06
N LEU A 171 1.83 16.47 0.29
CA LEU A 171 1.68 17.89 0.58
C LEU A 171 0.66 18.17 1.70
N ASN A 172 -0.40 17.38 1.79
CA ASN A 172 -1.57 17.75 2.59
C ASN A 172 -1.84 16.84 3.81
N PHE A 173 -1.30 15.62 3.84
CA PHE A 173 -1.57 14.70 4.94
C PHE A 173 -0.95 15.15 6.26
N ALA A 174 -1.73 15.09 7.34
CA ALA A 174 -1.30 15.35 8.69
C ALA A 174 -1.94 14.37 9.69
N SER A 175 -1.13 13.80 10.59
CA SER A 175 -1.54 12.96 11.69
C SER A 175 -0.67 13.24 12.92
N ASP A 176 -1.31 13.70 13.99
CA ASP A 176 -0.69 13.85 15.33
C ASP A 176 -0.70 12.54 16.13
N ARG A 177 -1.21 11.45 15.52
CA ARG A 177 -1.36 10.10 16.08
C ARG A 177 -2.32 10.00 17.26
N SER A 178 -3.10 11.05 17.55
CA SER A 178 -4.06 11.05 18.66
C SER A 178 -5.06 9.88 18.61
N HIS A 179 -5.44 9.44 17.41
CA HIS A 179 -6.34 8.30 17.19
C HIS A 179 -5.78 6.93 17.67
N MET A 180 -4.45 6.84 17.82
CA MET A 180 -3.76 5.65 18.35
C MET A 180 -3.59 5.68 19.87
N ARG A 181 -4.14 6.69 20.55
CA ARG A 181 -4.18 6.76 22.01
C ARG A 181 -5.46 6.16 22.55
N ASN A 182 -5.34 5.45 23.67
CA ASN A 182 -6.45 5.03 24.51
C ASN A 182 -6.95 6.23 25.34
N SER A 183 -8.12 6.08 25.95
CA SER A 183 -8.73 7.11 26.80
C SER A 183 -7.90 7.44 28.05
N ASP A 184 -7.06 6.51 28.51
CA ASP A 184 -6.12 6.71 29.62
C ASP A 184 -4.79 7.37 29.19
N GLY A 185 -4.65 7.71 27.91
CA GLY A 185 -3.44 8.31 27.34
C GLY A 185 -2.34 7.31 26.97
N SER A 186 -2.51 6.01 27.24
CA SER A 186 -1.60 4.97 26.77
C SER A 186 -1.71 4.77 25.26
N TRP A 187 -0.68 4.23 24.63
CA TRP A 187 -0.71 3.93 23.19
C TRP A 187 -1.29 2.55 22.92
N LYS A 188 -2.17 2.43 21.93
CA LYS A 188 -2.69 1.14 21.45
C LYS A 188 -1.58 0.24 20.91
N MET A 189 -0.60 0.85 20.25
CA MET A 189 0.63 0.24 19.76
C MET A 189 1.79 1.20 20.02
N PRO A 190 3.06 0.78 20.11
CA PRO A 190 4.16 1.71 20.27
C PRO A 190 4.32 2.67 19.07
N PRO A 191 4.33 4.02 19.25
CA PRO A 191 4.45 4.96 18.14
C PRO A 191 5.84 4.93 17.49
N PRO A 192 5.97 5.33 16.22
CA PRO A 192 7.25 5.54 15.59
C PRO A 192 8.06 6.59 16.35
N THR A 193 9.38 6.41 16.36
CA THR A 193 10.33 7.31 17.03
C THR A 193 10.52 8.64 16.31
N TYR A 194 10.17 8.71 15.01
CA TYR A 194 10.19 9.98 14.26
C TYR A 194 8.99 10.86 14.63
N ALA A 195 9.16 12.18 14.49
CA ALA A 195 8.11 13.15 14.77
C ALA A 195 6.85 12.89 13.92
N PRO A 196 5.64 13.18 14.44
CA PRO A 196 4.40 13.06 13.67
C PRO A 196 4.47 13.78 12.32
N ILE A 197 3.78 13.25 11.33
CA ILE A 197 3.68 13.88 10.01
C ILE A 197 2.65 15.00 10.11
N CYS A 198 3.08 16.25 9.98
CA CYS A 198 2.21 17.43 10.03
C CYS A 198 2.55 18.39 8.89
N THR A 199 1.60 19.25 8.52
CA THR A 199 1.83 20.39 7.63
C THR A 199 1.97 21.68 8.43
N ALA A 200 2.29 22.80 7.77
CA ALA A 200 2.35 24.10 8.44
C ALA A 200 0.94 24.56 8.90
N GLU A 201 -0.10 24.12 8.18
CA GLU A 201 -1.48 24.53 8.37
C GLU A 201 -2.32 23.52 9.16
N CYS A 202 -1.87 22.27 9.29
CA CYS A 202 -2.65 21.19 9.90
C CYS A 202 -1.79 20.19 10.68
N GLN A 203 -2.28 19.80 11.86
CA GLN A 203 -1.66 18.78 12.71
C GLN A 203 -2.38 17.42 12.59
N MET A 204 -3.67 17.42 12.26
CA MET A 204 -4.47 16.20 12.20
C MET A 204 -5.63 16.38 11.23
N ASN A 205 -5.61 15.65 10.12
CA ASN A 205 -6.70 15.60 9.14
C ASN A 205 -6.97 14.18 8.63
N LEU A 206 -6.43 13.15 9.30
CA LEU A 206 -6.62 11.74 8.95
C LEU A 206 -8.10 11.37 8.74
N ASP A 207 -9.00 11.85 9.60
CA ASP A 207 -10.44 11.57 9.47
C ASP A 207 -11.02 12.02 8.12
N GLY A 208 -10.48 13.08 7.51
CA GLY A 208 -10.88 13.51 6.18
C GLY A 208 -10.48 12.51 5.09
N PHE A 209 -9.32 11.85 5.24
CA PHE A 209 -8.87 10.80 4.32
C PHE A 209 -9.63 9.49 4.50
N ILE A 210 -10.00 9.14 5.75
CA ILE A 210 -10.80 7.96 6.05
C ILE A 210 -12.25 8.13 5.59
N ASN A 211 -12.80 9.34 5.67
CA ASN A 211 -14.17 9.62 5.28
C ASN A 211 -14.38 9.33 3.77
N MET A 212 -15.45 8.62 3.43
CA MET A 212 -15.77 8.19 2.06
C MET A 212 -16.85 9.04 1.39
N ASP A 213 -17.15 10.23 1.93
CA ASP A 213 -17.94 11.27 1.27
C ASP A 213 -17.10 11.94 0.16
N PRO A 214 -17.54 11.91 -1.11
CA PRO A 214 -16.81 12.53 -2.22
C PRO A 214 -16.70 14.07 -2.11
N ALA A 215 -17.51 14.73 -1.29
CA ALA A 215 -17.42 16.17 -1.06
C ALA A 215 -16.33 16.56 -0.04
N ILE A 216 -15.75 15.56 0.65
CA ILE A 216 -14.77 15.77 1.73
C ILE A 216 -13.37 15.42 1.23
N CYS A 217 -12.37 16.22 1.63
CA CYS A 217 -10.94 15.93 1.50
C CYS A 217 -10.43 15.84 0.04
N TRP A 218 -9.19 15.37 -0.14
CA TRP A 218 -8.53 15.18 -1.43
C TRP A 218 -8.86 13.82 -2.06
N GLY A 219 -8.64 13.71 -3.37
CA GLY A 219 -8.79 12.47 -4.12
C GLY A 219 -10.24 12.19 -4.57
N VAL A 220 -10.43 11.00 -5.14
CA VAL A 220 -11.72 10.54 -5.67
C VAL A 220 -12.15 9.27 -4.95
N VAL A 221 -13.42 9.18 -4.56
CA VAL A 221 -13.98 7.99 -3.92
C VAL A 221 -14.63 7.08 -4.95
N PHE A 222 -14.31 5.78 -4.89
CA PHE A 222 -14.85 4.74 -5.75
C PHE A 222 -15.53 3.63 -4.95
N SER A 223 -16.53 2.99 -5.55
CA SER A 223 -16.91 1.62 -5.16
C SER A 223 -15.86 0.62 -5.65
N LEU A 224 -15.87 -0.61 -5.13
CA LEU A 224 -14.98 -1.68 -5.59
C LEU A 224 -15.02 -1.83 -7.12
N ASN A 225 -16.22 -1.94 -7.70
CA ASN A 225 -16.37 -2.18 -9.14
C ASN A 225 -15.79 -1.05 -9.98
N HIS A 226 -16.06 0.22 -9.61
CA HIS A 226 -15.52 1.36 -10.35
C HIS A 226 -14.00 1.50 -10.16
N PHE A 227 -13.48 1.20 -8.96
CA PHE A 227 -12.05 1.17 -8.70
C PHE A 227 -11.34 0.14 -9.60
N LEU A 228 -11.83 -1.11 -9.62
CA LEU A 228 -11.24 -2.16 -10.44
C LEU A 228 -11.38 -1.88 -11.93
N GLN A 229 -12.53 -1.38 -12.39
CA GLN A 229 -12.71 -0.97 -13.79
C GLN A 229 -11.70 0.10 -14.21
N ARG A 230 -11.41 1.06 -13.32
CA ARG A 230 -10.51 2.19 -13.61
C ARG A 230 -9.04 1.78 -13.68
N TYR A 231 -8.60 0.85 -12.84
CA TYR A 231 -7.17 0.56 -12.62
C TYR A 231 -6.72 -0.85 -13.07
N ILE A 232 -7.64 -1.77 -13.36
CA ILE A 232 -7.35 -3.03 -14.06
C ILE A 232 -7.66 -2.91 -15.56
N GLY A 233 -8.61 -2.04 -15.92
CA GLY A 233 -9.15 -1.92 -17.27
C GLY A 233 -10.19 -3.00 -17.55
N SER A 234 -11.22 -2.65 -18.34
CA SER A 234 -12.01 -3.66 -19.03
C SER A 234 -11.06 -4.44 -19.92
N THR A 235 -10.97 -5.75 -19.77
CA THR A 235 -10.42 -6.59 -20.82
C THR A 235 -11.22 -6.30 -22.09
N SER A 236 -10.70 -5.44 -22.96
CA SER A 236 -11.15 -5.35 -24.34
C SER A 236 -10.93 -6.74 -24.90
N SER A 237 -12.00 -7.52 -24.97
CA SER A 237 -12.02 -8.85 -25.56
C SER A 237 -11.35 -8.79 -26.92
N ALA A 238 -10.33 -9.65 -27.05
CA ALA A 238 -9.64 -10.09 -28.25
C ALA A 238 -10.22 -9.61 -29.60
N SER A 239 -9.33 -9.00 -30.38
CA SER A 239 -9.13 -9.26 -31.81
C SER A 239 -10.08 -10.29 -32.45
N SER A 240 -11.08 -9.82 -33.20
CA SER A 240 -11.59 -10.57 -34.35
C SER A 240 -10.85 -10.09 -35.60
N SER A 241 -9.75 -10.77 -35.88
CA SER A 241 -9.16 -10.79 -37.21
C SER A 241 -10.15 -11.49 -38.17
N SER A 242 -10.70 -10.75 -39.12
CA SER A 242 -11.23 -11.33 -40.35
C SER A 242 -10.44 -10.75 -41.53
N SER A 243 -9.28 -11.36 -41.78
CA SER A 243 -8.66 -11.37 -43.10
C SER A 243 -9.49 -12.29 -44.00
N SER A 244 -10.16 -11.72 -45.01
CA SER A 244 -10.53 -12.46 -46.21
C SER A 244 -9.96 -11.72 -47.40
N ALA A 245 -8.85 -12.26 -47.91
CA ALA A 245 -8.33 -11.98 -49.21
C ALA A 245 -9.34 -12.46 -50.26
N ALA A 246 -9.78 -11.58 -51.16
CA ALA A 246 -10.36 -11.96 -52.43
C ALA A 246 -9.37 -11.59 -53.53
N ARG A 247 -8.78 -12.61 -54.14
CA ARG A 247 -8.01 -12.55 -55.38
C ARG A 247 -8.81 -13.30 -56.45
N SER A 248 -8.76 -12.76 -57.68
CA SER A 248 -9.21 -13.32 -58.97
C SER A 248 -10.73 -13.54 -59.14
N SER A 249 -11.36 -13.11 -60.23
CA SER A 249 -10.92 -13.01 -61.63
C SER A 249 -11.23 -11.67 -62.30
#